data_AF-A0A2W4RK80-F1
#
_entry.id   AF-A0A2W4RK80-F1
#
_cell.length_a   1.000
_cell.length_b   1.000
_cell.length_c   1.000
_cell.angle_alpha   90.00
_cell.angle_beta   90.00
_cell.angle_gamma   90.00
#
_symmetry.space_group_name_H-M   'P 1'
#
loop_
_entity.id
_entity.type
_entity.pdbx_description
1 polymer ?
#
loop_
_entity_poly.entity_id
_entity_poly.type
_entity_poly.pdbx_seq_one_letter_code
_entity_poly.pdbx_strand_id
1 'polypeptide(L)'
;TQWGESMGRVLRDRPTAPRAGGPRALDGVTRERFVAATVAGTWRTSARLGQPVQPGEVLGYLEGEPVSAPIAGYLRGLSRDGVQVLPGARLVEVDPRREPELQGLGERPRAVARGVIEALSERFPGLGAAG
;
A
#
# COMPACT_ATOMS: atom_id res chain seq x y z
N THR A 1 -2.31 -3.06 11.31
CA THR A 1 -0.92 -3.26 10.82
C THR A 1 -0.07 -2.32 11.63
N GLN A 2 0.85 -2.85 12.42
CA GLN A 2 1.61 -2.05 13.38
C GLN A 2 2.79 -1.36 12.70
N TRP A 3 2.97 -0.07 13.00
CA TRP A 3 4.15 0.72 12.68
C TRP A 3 4.93 0.98 13.98
N GLY A 4 6.24 1.22 13.88
CA GLY A 4 7.11 1.49 15.03
C GLY A 4 8.23 0.46 15.18
N GLU A 5 8.92 0.49 16.32
CA GLU A 5 10.15 -0.26 16.58
C GLU A 5 10.00 -1.79 16.48
N SER A 6 8.78 -2.30 16.66
CA SER A 6 8.49 -3.73 16.57
C SER A 6 8.35 -4.24 15.13
N MET A 7 8.43 -3.38 14.11
CA MET A 7 8.29 -3.79 12.71
C MET A 7 9.37 -4.80 12.31
N GLY A 8 8.94 -5.95 11.80
CA GLY A 8 9.84 -7.00 11.35
C GLY A 8 10.43 -7.87 12.46
N ARG A 9 10.08 -7.63 13.74
CA ARG A 9 10.52 -8.50 14.83
C ARG A 9 9.91 -9.90 14.71
N VAL A 10 10.73 -10.94 14.80
CA VAL A 10 10.29 -12.34 14.86
C VAL A 10 9.64 -12.60 16.23
N LEU A 11 8.39 -13.07 16.23
CA LEU A 11 7.66 -13.46 17.43
C LEU A 11 7.63 -14.99 17.51
N ARG A 12 8.13 -15.57 18.61
CA ARG A 12 8.15 -17.02 18.83
C ARG A 12 7.08 -17.48 19.84
N ASP A 13 6.90 -16.68 20.89
CA ASP A 13 6.13 -17.11 22.07
C ASP A 13 4.78 -16.40 22.22
N ARG A 14 4.34 -15.69 21.18
CA ARG A 14 3.08 -14.93 21.20
C ARG A 14 2.49 -14.74 19.80
N PRO A 15 1.15 -14.66 19.69
CA PRO A 15 0.50 -14.34 18.43
C PRO A 15 0.83 -12.92 17.96
N THR A 16 0.61 -12.66 16.68
CA THR A 16 0.65 -11.31 16.12
C THR A 16 -0.38 -10.42 16.81
N ALA A 17 -0.01 -9.16 17.07
CA ALA A 17 -0.96 -8.18 17.58
C ALA A 17 -2.16 -8.03 16.63
N PRO A 18 -3.39 -7.80 17.15
CA PRO A 18 -4.55 -7.55 16.32
C PRO A 18 -4.29 -6.36 15.40
N ARG A 19 -5.00 -6.32 14.26
CA ARG A 19 -4.85 -5.24 13.29
C ARG A 19 -5.29 -3.90 13.94
N ALA A 20 -4.32 -3.15 14.45
CA ALA A 20 -4.52 -1.79 14.94
C ALA A 20 -3.96 -0.75 13.95
N GLY A 21 -4.45 0.48 14.05
CA GLY A 21 -3.93 1.66 13.34
C GLY A 21 -4.56 1.95 11.98
N GLY A 22 -4.64 3.25 11.65
CA GLY A 22 -5.02 3.76 10.33
C GLY A 22 -3.83 3.82 9.36
N PRO A 23 -4.04 4.37 8.14
CA PRO A 23 -2.94 4.70 7.25
C PRO A 23 -1.95 5.65 7.92
N ARG A 24 -0.65 5.43 7.70
CA ARG A 24 0.39 6.40 8.08
C ARG A 24 0.18 7.70 7.29
N ALA A 25 0.42 8.83 7.93
CA ALA A 25 0.40 10.12 7.27
C ALA A 25 1.55 10.22 6.25
N LEU A 26 1.24 10.70 5.05
CA LEU A 26 2.23 11.17 4.08
C LEU A 26 1.99 12.66 3.91
N ASP A 27 2.99 13.48 4.23
CA ASP A 27 2.88 14.94 4.22
C ASP A 27 1.64 15.47 5.00
N GLY A 28 1.39 14.89 6.18
CA GLY A 28 0.23 15.23 7.01
C GLY A 28 -1.10 14.62 6.58
N VAL A 29 -1.21 14.02 5.40
CA VAL A 29 -2.46 13.44 4.86
C VAL A 29 -2.57 11.94 5.17
N THR A 30 -3.74 11.48 5.63
CA THR A 30 -3.92 10.10 6.10
C THR A 30 -4.90 9.30 5.25
N ARG A 31 -6.21 9.39 5.51
CA ARG A 31 -7.27 8.63 4.83
C ARG A 31 -7.73 9.30 3.55
N GLU A 32 -7.61 10.62 3.50
CA GLU A 32 -8.05 11.50 2.43
C GLU A 32 -7.34 11.18 1.11
N ARG A 33 -6.17 10.55 1.17
CA ARG A 33 -5.39 10.13 0.01
C ARG A 33 -5.86 8.83 -0.65
N PHE A 34 -6.92 8.20 -0.15
CA PHE A 34 -7.46 6.95 -0.69
C PHE A 34 -8.82 7.15 -1.32
N VAL A 35 -9.09 6.39 -2.38
CA VAL A 35 -10.45 6.19 -2.88
C VAL A 35 -10.81 4.72 -2.75
N ALA A 36 -11.97 4.46 -2.15
CA ALA A 36 -12.53 3.13 -2.00
C ALA A 36 -13.75 2.96 -2.89
N ALA A 37 -13.98 1.72 -3.33
CA ALA A 37 -15.18 1.34 -4.07
C ALA A 37 -16.42 1.62 -3.21
N THR A 38 -17.38 2.37 -3.76
CA THR A 38 -18.67 2.63 -3.10
C THR A 38 -19.65 1.49 -3.30
N VAL A 39 -19.50 0.75 -4.39
CA VAL A 39 -20.34 -0.39 -4.79
C VAL A 39 -19.48 -1.60 -5.17
N ALA A 40 -20.09 -2.77 -5.30
CA ALA A 40 -19.43 -3.92 -5.90
C ALA A 40 -19.39 -3.76 -7.43
N GLY A 41 -18.38 -4.34 -8.07
CA GLY A 41 -18.36 -4.51 -9.52
C GLY A 41 -16.98 -4.36 -10.14
N THR A 42 -16.97 -4.07 -11.43
CA THR A 42 -15.81 -4.04 -12.31
C THR A 42 -15.14 -2.69 -12.26
N TRP A 43 -13.90 -2.67 -11.78
CA TRP A 43 -13.04 -1.50 -11.84
C TRP A 43 -12.36 -1.42 -13.21
N ARG A 44 -12.44 -0.26 -13.88
CA ARG A 44 -11.76 0.03 -15.14
C ARG A 44 -10.89 1.27 -15.04
N THR A 45 -9.65 1.19 -15.48
CA THR A 45 -8.70 2.31 -15.42
C THR A 45 -7.61 2.20 -16.48
N SER A 46 -7.24 3.34 -17.05
CA SER A 46 -6.05 3.50 -17.89
C SER A 46 -4.89 4.20 -17.15
N ALA A 47 -5.11 4.57 -15.89
CA ALA A 47 -4.15 5.26 -15.05
C ALA A 47 -2.94 4.37 -14.73
N ARG A 48 -1.81 5.01 -14.40
CA ARG A 48 -0.55 4.31 -14.12
C ARG A 48 0.05 4.76 -12.80
N LEU A 49 0.67 3.81 -12.10
CA LEU A 49 1.48 4.13 -10.92
C LEU A 49 2.58 5.14 -11.30
N GLY A 50 2.79 6.11 -10.42
CA GLY A 50 3.74 7.20 -10.58
C GLY A 50 3.29 8.34 -11.49
N GLN A 51 2.10 8.28 -12.09
CA GLN A 51 1.58 9.43 -12.82
C GLN A 51 1.18 10.56 -11.86
N PRO A 52 1.43 11.84 -12.21
CA PRO A 52 0.90 12.98 -11.46
C PRO A 52 -0.61 13.09 -11.66
N VAL A 53 -1.33 13.58 -10.65
CA VAL A 53 -2.79 13.78 -10.68
C VAL A 53 -3.21 15.07 -10.00
N GLN A 54 -4.32 15.64 -10.44
CA GLN A 54 -4.98 16.78 -9.79
C GLN A 54 -6.32 16.40 -9.14
N PRO A 55 -6.77 17.11 -8.09
CA PRO A 55 -8.07 16.84 -7.47
C PRO A 55 -9.20 16.88 -8.51
N GLY A 56 -10.09 15.88 -8.48
CA GLY A 56 -11.21 15.77 -9.42
C GLY A 56 -10.88 15.11 -10.75
N GLU A 57 -9.60 14.93 -11.09
CA GLU A 57 -9.17 14.21 -12.30
C GLU A 57 -9.69 12.76 -12.28
N VAL A 58 -10.38 12.35 -13.35
CA VAL A 58 -10.96 11.00 -13.45
C VAL A 58 -9.84 9.97 -13.68
N LEU A 59 -9.74 9.02 -12.77
CA LEU A 59 -8.71 7.96 -12.80
C LEU A 59 -9.25 6.65 -13.39
N GLY A 60 -10.58 6.50 -13.46
CA GLY A 60 -11.22 5.32 -13.98
C GLY A 60 -12.70 5.30 -13.65
N TYR A 61 -13.34 4.15 -13.87
CA TYR A 61 -14.77 3.94 -13.70
C TYR A 61 -15.03 2.65 -12.93
N LEU A 62 -15.92 2.71 -11.95
CA LEU A 62 -16.44 1.54 -11.24
C LEU A 62 -17.89 1.33 -11.68
N GLU A 63 -18.16 0.25 -12.40
CA GLU A 63 -19.51 0.00 -12.98
C GLU A 63 -20.06 1.19 -13.79
N GLY A 64 -19.17 1.90 -14.49
CA GLY A 64 -19.51 3.08 -15.29
C GLY A 64 -19.52 4.41 -14.53
N GLU A 65 -19.45 4.40 -13.19
CA GLU A 65 -19.38 5.61 -12.38
C GLU A 65 -17.94 6.14 -12.25
N PRO A 66 -17.69 7.44 -12.49
CA PRO A 66 -16.34 7.99 -12.47
C PRO A 66 -15.74 7.97 -11.06
N VAL A 67 -14.47 7.57 -10.98
CA VAL A 67 -13.67 7.62 -9.76
C VAL A 67 -12.54 8.62 -9.96
N SER A 68 -12.57 9.71 -9.20
CA SER A 68 -11.62 10.82 -9.33
C SER A 68 -10.53 10.82 -8.25
N ALA A 69 -9.40 11.45 -8.56
CA ALA A 69 -8.34 11.70 -7.59
C ALA A 69 -8.85 12.60 -6.45
N PRO A 70 -8.64 12.22 -5.17
CA PRO A 70 -9.16 12.97 -4.04
C PRO A 70 -8.29 14.18 -3.68
N ILE A 71 -7.01 14.15 -4.05
CA ILE A 71 -6.01 15.18 -3.77
C ILE A 71 -4.99 15.25 -4.92
N ALA A 72 -4.20 16.33 -4.96
CA ALA A 72 -3.06 16.44 -5.85
C ALA A 72 -1.90 15.53 -5.39
N GLY A 73 -1.09 15.05 -6.33
CA GLY A 73 0.12 14.28 -6.01
C GLY A 73 0.44 13.27 -7.08
N TYR A 74 0.93 12.10 -6.68
CA TYR A 74 1.28 11.01 -7.58
C TYR A 74 0.54 9.72 -7.22
N LEU A 75 0.11 8.94 -8.22
CA LEU A 75 -0.50 7.64 -7.98
C LEU A 75 0.50 6.66 -7.38
N ARG A 76 0.28 6.26 -6.12
CA ARG A 76 1.13 5.34 -5.38
C ARG A 76 0.55 3.93 -5.31
N GLY A 77 -0.77 3.82 -5.23
CA GLY A 77 -1.50 2.56 -5.24
C GLY A 77 -2.64 2.62 -6.23
N LEU A 78 -2.80 1.56 -7.00
CA LEU A 78 -3.83 1.43 -8.02
C LEU A 78 -4.25 -0.02 -8.14
N SER A 79 -5.54 -0.29 -7.99
CA SER A 79 -6.12 -1.61 -8.27
C SER A 79 -6.04 -1.90 -9.77
N ARG A 80 -5.74 -3.16 -10.11
CA ARG A 80 -5.56 -3.62 -11.49
C ARG A 80 -6.83 -3.38 -12.31
N ASP A 81 -6.69 -2.94 -13.55
CA ASP A 81 -7.81 -2.86 -14.50
C ASP A 81 -8.54 -4.21 -14.64
N GLY A 82 -9.86 -4.14 -14.72
CA GLY A 82 -10.76 -5.27 -14.94
C GLY A 82 -11.05 -6.14 -13.71
N VAL A 83 -10.50 -5.79 -12.54
CA VAL A 83 -10.73 -6.56 -11.32
C VAL A 83 -12.14 -6.35 -10.77
N GLN A 84 -12.75 -7.42 -10.28
CA GLN A 84 -13.97 -7.36 -9.49
C GLN A 84 -13.64 -6.91 -8.07
N VAL A 85 -14.35 -5.89 -7.59
CA VAL A 85 -14.17 -5.34 -6.23
C VAL A 85 -15.47 -5.39 -5.44
N LEU A 86 -15.33 -5.38 -4.12
CA LEU A 86 -16.43 -5.22 -3.17
C LEU A 86 -16.43 -3.80 -2.59
N PRO A 87 -17.57 -3.32 -2.04
CA PRO A 87 -17.61 -2.05 -1.34
C PRO A 87 -16.53 -1.96 -0.27
N GLY A 88 -15.88 -0.80 -0.19
CA GLY A 88 -14.76 -0.55 0.73
C GLY A 88 -13.39 -1.04 0.24
N ALA A 89 -13.32 -1.78 -0.88
CA ALA A 89 -12.04 -2.13 -1.49
C ALA A 89 -11.31 -0.86 -1.96
N ARG A 90 -10.02 -0.76 -1.69
CA ARG A 90 -9.21 0.39 -2.11
C ARG A 90 -8.93 0.32 -3.60
N LEU A 91 -9.29 1.37 -4.34
CA LEU A 91 -9.05 1.49 -5.77
C LEU A 91 -7.80 2.31 -6.05
N VAL A 92 -7.66 3.41 -5.33
CA VAL A 92 -6.62 4.42 -5.57
C VAL A 92 -5.99 4.84 -4.24
N GLU A 93 -4.69 5.10 -4.27
CA GLU A 93 -3.91 5.75 -3.23
C GLU A 93 -2.99 6.81 -3.88
N VAL A 94 -3.12 8.06 -3.44
CA VAL A 94 -2.28 9.19 -3.86
C VAL A 94 -1.18 9.45 -2.82
N ASP A 95 0.01 9.80 -3.29
CA ASP A 95 1.11 10.32 -2.48
C ASP A 95 1.21 11.84 -2.69
N PRO A 96 0.89 12.66 -1.67
CA PRO A 96 0.87 14.12 -1.81
C PRO A 96 2.26 14.75 -1.83
N ARG A 97 3.32 14.00 -1.52
CA ARG A 97 4.68 14.54 -1.43
C ARG A 97 5.16 15.03 -2.79
N ARG A 98 5.88 16.14 -2.79
CA ARG A 98 6.52 16.71 -4.00
C ARG A 98 7.53 15.73 -4.63
N GLU A 99 8.26 15.00 -3.79
CA GLU A 99 9.25 13.99 -4.19
C GLU A 99 8.84 12.63 -3.60
N PRO A 100 7.92 11.91 -4.25
CA PRO A 100 7.44 10.64 -3.74
C PRO A 100 8.45 9.51 -3.99
N GLU A 101 8.71 8.71 -2.96
CA GLU A 101 9.37 7.41 -3.14
C GLU A 101 8.36 6.41 -3.73
N LEU A 102 8.32 6.34 -5.06
CA LEU A 102 7.44 5.47 -5.84
C LEU A 102 8.06 4.10 -6.16
N GLN A 103 9.37 3.97 -6.00
CA GLN A 103 10.12 2.75 -6.32
C GLN A 103 10.98 2.31 -5.12
N GLY A 104 11.34 1.02 -5.11
CA GLY A 104 12.15 0.42 -4.05
C GLY A 104 11.34 -0.07 -2.84
N LEU A 105 12.06 -0.56 -1.83
CA LEU A 105 11.46 -1.07 -0.61
C LEU A 105 11.29 0.07 0.40
N GLY A 106 10.09 0.34 0.87
CA GLY A 106 9.91 1.26 2.00
C GLY A 106 10.56 0.72 3.29
N GLU A 107 10.69 1.59 4.30
CA GLU A 107 11.20 1.25 5.64
C GLU A 107 10.59 -0.05 6.20
N ARG A 108 9.25 -0.16 6.17
CA ARG A 108 8.55 -1.32 6.70
C ARG A 108 8.81 -2.61 5.90
N PRO A 109 8.65 -2.65 4.56
CA PRO A 109 9.06 -3.82 3.78
C PRO A 109 10.50 -4.27 4.05
N ARG A 110 11.45 -3.32 4.18
CA ARG A 110 12.84 -3.64 4.54
C ARG A 110 12.95 -4.27 5.93
N ALA A 111 12.26 -3.71 6.92
CA ALA A 111 12.26 -4.25 8.28
C ALA A 111 11.67 -5.67 8.32
N VAL A 112 10.54 -5.90 7.63
CA VAL A 112 9.94 -7.24 7.51
C VAL A 112 10.88 -8.21 6.82
N ALA A 113 11.52 -7.81 5.72
CA ALA A 113 12.48 -8.67 5.00
C ALA A 113 13.65 -9.09 5.90
N ARG A 114 14.20 -8.18 6.71
CA ARG A 114 15.25 -8.50 7.70
C ARG A 114 14.79 -9.55 8.70
N GLY A 115 13.58 -9.41 9.26
CA GLY A 115 13.00 -10.39 10.17
C GLY A 115 12.82 -11.78 9.55
N VAL A 116 12.43 -11.84 8.28
CA VAL A 116 12.34 -13.11 7.54
C VAL A 116 13.71 -13.77 7.42
N ILE A 117 14.75 -13.00 7.07
CA ILE A 117 16.13 -13.52 6.95
C ILE A 117 16.65 -14.02 8.30
N GLU A 118 16.37 -13.32 9.40
CA GLU A 118 16.72 -13.73 10.77
C GLU A 118 16.08 -15.08 11.11
N ALA A 119 14.75 -15.20 10.93
CA ALA A 119 14.02 -16.43 11.22
C ALA A 119 14.51 -17.62 10.39
N LEU A 120 14.84 -17.40 9.11
CA LEU A 120 15.37 -18.44 8.23
C LEU A 120 16.78 -18.87 8.64
N SER A 121 17.66 -17.93 8.97
CA SER A 121 19.04 -18.20 9.39
C SER A 121 19.10 -19.05 10.65
N GLU A 122 18.20 -18.81 11.61
CA GLU A 122 18.08 -19.62 12.82
C GLU A 122 17.53 -21.02 12.55
N ARG A 123 16.52 -21.13 11.68
CA ARG A 123 15.87 -22.41 11.39
C ARG A 123 16.73 -23.31 10.50
N PHE A 124 17.55 -22.71 9.65
CA PHE A 124 18.39 -23.39 8.66
C PHE A 124 19.82 -22.81 8.67
N PRO A 125 20.62 -23.11 9.71
CA PRO A 125 22.00 -22.68 9.76
C PRO A 125 22.77 -23.26 8.56
N GLY A 126 23.25 -22.38 7.68
CA GLY A 126 23.96 -22.74 6.44
C GLY A 126 23.39 -22.12 5.15
N LEU A 127 22.19 -21.53 5.19
CA LEU A 127 21.58 -20.88 4.01
C LEU A 127 22.32 -19.60 3.54
N GLY A 128 23.32 -19.14 4.29
CA GLY A 128 24.10 -17.93 4.01
C GLY A 128 25.58 -18.16 3.63
N ALA A 129 26.03 -19.42 3.50
CA ALA A 129 27.40 -19.72 3.05
C ALA A 129 27.45 -19.85 1.51
N ALA A 130 27.03 -18.80 0.81
CA ALA A 130 27.29 -18.62 -0.61
C ALA A 130 27.32 -17.12 -0.91
N GLY A 131 28.53 -16.57 -0.90
CA GLY A 131 28.86 -15.17 -1.12
C GLY A 131 30.34 -14.95 -0.90
#